data_AF-A0A8S3WFJ9-F1
#
_entry.id   AF-A0A8S3WFJ9-F1
#
_cell.length_a   1.000
_cell.length_b   1.000
_cell.length_c   1.000
_cell.angle_alpha   90.00
_cell.angle_beta   90.00
_cell.angle_gamma   90.00
#
_symmetry.space_group_name_H-M   'P 1'
#
loop_
_entity.id
_entity.type
_entity.pdbx_description
1 polymer ?
#
loop_
_entity_poly.entity_id
_entity_poly.type
_entity_poly.pdbx_seq_one_letter_code
_entity_poly.pdbx_strand_id
1 'polypeptide(L)'
;MAVKCSACGKYMSPQDGANVTCTKCNKQLHRACVGIAVGASLMPSWACPECKLKEKRCNKDTTPVKPATITVANSSEVSNLGEELRCFREEMQQTREEFRAFREELQDIRNLVSKCDARLDKLENTVQTILESQEQYGSQGFKIEILKLESTVNQLQADLNDRDQELLANDVELSGILEESEENPTHLVLSVVTKLGVHLEEKELVHCMRFDGIITTIWYERETS
;
A
#
# COMPACT_ATOMS: atom_id res chain seq x y z
N MET A 1 -47.55 -28.39 7.13
CA MET A 1 -46.09 -28.51 7.39
C MET A 1 -45.35 -28.32 6.08
N ALA A 2 -44.33 -27.47 6.03
CA ALA A 2 -43.61 -27.20 4.79
C ALA A 2 -42.71 -28.39 4.43
N VAL A 3 -42.94 -29.00 3.26
CA VAL A 3 -42.14 -30.14 2.78
C VAL A 3 -40.87 -29.63 2.10
N LYS A 4 -39.73 -30.28 2.38
CA LYS A 4 -38.43 -29.97 1.76
C LYS A 4 -38.12 -30.95 0.64
N CYS A 5 -37.51 -30.45 -0.43
CA CYS A 5 -36.99 -31.28 -1.51
C CYS A 5 -35.81 -32.12 -1.02
N SER A 6 -35.86 -33.44 -1.25
CA SER A 6 -34.82 -34.37 -0.82
C SER A 6 -33.49 -34.27 -1.61
N ALA A 7 -33.47 -33.57 -2.74
CA ALA A 7 -32.25 -33.40 -3.56
C ALA A 7 -31.48 -32.10 -3.25
N CYS A 8 -32.19 -31.00 -2.98
CA CYS A 8 -31.54 -29.69 -2.77
C CYS A 8 -31.79 -29.08 -1.37
N GLY A 9 -32.60 -29.72 -0.52
CA GLY A 9 -32.88 -29.28 0.85
C GLY A 9 -33.78 -28.04 0.97
N LYS A 10 -34.15 -27.39 -0.14
CA LYS A 10 -35.03 -26.20 -0.17
C LYS A 10 -36.50 -26.57 0.00
N TYR A 11 -37.28 -25.65 0.58
CA TYR A 11 -38.73 -25.82 0.74
C TYR A 11 -39.45 -25.80 -0.60
N MET A 12 -40.47 -26.65 -0.72
CA MET A 12 -41.25 -26.79 -1.95
C MET A 12 -42.40 -25.78 -1.99
N SER A 13 -42.65 -25.20 -3.17
CA SER A 13 -43.80 -24.34 -3.40
C SER A 13 -45.11 -25.16 -3.39
N PRO A 14 -46.23 -24.61 -2.87
CA PRO A 14 -47.52 -25.29 -2.83
C PRO A 14 -48.26 -25.30 -4.18
N GLN A 15 -47.59 -24.96 -5.28
CA GLN A 15 -48.19 -24.96 -6.62
C GLN A 15 -48.34 -26.39 -7.14
N ASP A 16 -49.56 -26.74 -7.57
CA ASP A 16 -49.86 -28.03 -8.18
C ASP A 16 -48.94 -28.28 -9.40
N GLY A 17 -48.25 -29.41 -9.39
CA GLY A 17 -47.37 -29.84 -10.48
C GLY A 17 -45.91 -29.40 -10.40
N ALA A 18 -45.47 -28.67 -9.36
CA ALA A 18 -44.05 -28.30 -9.18
C ALA A 18 -43.18 -29.44 -8.58
N ASN A 19 -43.82 -30.42 -7.96
CA ASN A 19 -43.17 -31.45 -7.14
C ASN A 19 -43.46 -32.86 -7.71
N VAL A 20 -42.56 -33.79 -7.46
CA VAL A 20 -42.73 -35.21 -7.79
C VAL A 20 -42.36 -36.09 -6.60
N THR A 21 -43.12 -37.16 -6.41
CA THR A 21 -42.88 -38.15 -5.35
C THR A 21 -42.35 -39.44 -5.96
N CYS A 22 -41.23 -39.94 -5.45
CA CYS A 22 -40.69 -41.23 -5.87
C CYS A 22 -41.57 -42.38 -5.36
N THR A 23 -41.99 -43.28 -6.24
CA THR A 23 -42.84 -44.43 -5.86
C THR A 23 -42.13 -45.51 -5.05
N LYS A 24 -40.79 -45.52 -5.04
CA LYS A 24 -39.98 -46.50 -4.31
C LYS A 24 -39.62 -46.07 -2.89
N CYS A 25 -39.35 -44.79 -2.68
CA CYS A 25 -38.87 -44.27 -1.39
C CYS A 25 -39.75 -43.17 -0.79
N ASN A 26 -40.84 -42.80 -1.45
CA ASN A 26 -41.79 -41.75 -1.04
C ASN A 26 -41.17 -40.36 -0.77
N LYS A 27 -39.91 -40.14 -1.19
CA LYS A 27 -39.25 -38.83 -1.11
C LYS A 27 -39.87 -37.86 -2.12
N GLN A 28 -40.13 -36.63 -1.66
CA GLN A 28 -40.58 -35.52 -2.52
C GLN A 28 -39.39 -34.72 -3.05
N LEU A 29 -39.41 -34.45 -4.35
CA LEU A 29 -38.34 -33.82 -5.11
C LEU A 29 -38.92 -32.74 -6.04
N HIS A 30 -38.19 -31.64 -6.22
CA HIS A 30 -38.56 -30.70 -7.29
C HIS A 30 -38.34 -31.38 -8.63
N ARG A 31 -39.26 -31.17 -9.58
CA ARG A 31 -39.12 -31.69 -10.94
C ARG A 31 -37.82 -31.23 -11.60
N ALA A 32 -37.45 -29.95 -11.38
CA ALA A 32 -36.19 -29.39 -11.84
C ALA A 32 -34.96 -30.11 -11.27
N CYS A 33 -34.98 -30.50 -9.98
CA CYS A 33 -33.87 -31.19 -9.33
C CYS A 33 -33.64 -32.62 -9.87
N VAL A 34 -34.62 -33.21 -10.54
CA VAL A 34 -34.53 -34.55 -11.14
C VAL A 34 -34.67 -34.51 -12.67
N GLY A 35 -34.51 -33.34 -13.28
CA GLY A 35 -34.47 -33.18 -14.75
C GLY A 35 -35.81 -33.41 -15.46
N ILE A 36 -36.94 -33.26 -14.77
CA ILE A 36 -38.28 -33.42 -15.35
C ILE A 36 -38.82 -32.04 -15.78
N ALA A 37 -39.21 -31.91 -17.05
CA ALA A 37 -39.82 -30.69 -17.56
C ALA A 37 -41.17 -30.37 -16.87
N VAL A 38 -41.46 -29.06 -16.75
CA VAL A 38 -42.74 -28.55 -16.23
C VAL A 38 -43.86 -28.97 -17.21
N GLY A 39 -44.90 -29.65 -16.70
CA GLY A 39 -46.03 -30.13 -17.51
C GLY A 39 -45.89 -31.54 -18.11
N ALA A 40 -44.73 -32.21 -18.01
CA ALA A 40 -44.59 -33.59 -18.49
C ALA A 40 -45.43 -34.58 -17.68
N SER A 41 -46.18 -35.46 -18.33
CA SER A 41 -46.89 -36.55 -17.64
C SER A 41 -45.87 -37.56 -17.10
N LEU A 42 -46.03 -37.98 -15.85
CA LEU A 42 -45.16 -38.97 -15.23
C LEU A 42 -45.80 -40.35 -15.28
N MET A 43 -44.99 -41.34 -15.66
CA MET A 43 -45.38 -42.74 -15.58
C MET A 43 -45.66 -43.10 -14.10
N PRO A 44 -46.71 -43.90 -13.81
CA PRO A 44 -47.02 -44.36 -12.45
C PRO A 44 -45.88 -45.17 -11.78
N SER A 45 -44.91 -45.64 -12.56
CA SER A 45 -43.73 -46.38 -12.10
C SER A 45 -42.48 -45.50 -11.96
N TRP A 46 -42.60 -44.17 -11.97
CA TRP A 46 -41.44 -43.30 -11.87
C TRP A 46 -40.72 -43.46 -10.52
N ALA A 47 -39.40 -43.64 -10.60
CA ALA A 47 -38.51 -43.74 -9.45
C ALA A 47 -37.40 -42.69 -9.57
N CYS A 48 -36.95 -42.14 -8.43
CA CYS A 48 -35.87 -41.17 -8.40
C CYS A 48 -34.54 -41.80 -8.86
N PRO A 49 -33.55 -41.00 -9.30
CA PRO A 49 -32.26 -41.50 -9.77
C PRO A 49 -31.57 -42.44 -8.78
N GLU A 50 -31.62 -42.14 -7.48
CA GLU A 50 -31.06 -43.00 -6.41
C GLU A 50 -31.71 -44.38 -6.36
N CYS A 51 -33.03 -44.47 -6.58
CA CYS A 51 -33.74 -45.75 -6.56
C CYS A 51 -33.52 -46.52 -7.86
N LYS A 52 -33.41 -45.82 -9.00
CA LYS A 52 -33.12 -46.43 -10.31
C LYS A 52 -31.72 -47.07 -10.35
N LEU A 53 -30.73 -46.46 -9.70
CA LEU A 53 -29.38 -47.03 -9.52
C LEU A 53 -29.37 -48.31 -8.69
N LYS A 54 -30.34 -48.47 -7.78
CA LYS A 54 -30.46 -49.65 -6.89
C LYS A 54 -31.32 -50.77 -7.48
N GLU A 55 -31.90 -50.60 -8.66
CA GLU A 55 -32.60 -51.69 -9.33
C GLU A 55 -31.58 -52.74 -9.81
N LYS A 56 -31.78 -53.98 -9.37
CA LYS A 56 -30.98 -55.12 -9.84
C LYS A 56 -31.14 -55.22 -11.36
N ARG A 57 -30.04 -55.09 -12.11
CA ARG A 57 -30.01 -55.37 -13.55
C ARG A 57 -30.53 -56.79 -13.78
N CYS A 58 -31.72 -56.92 -14.36
CA CYS A 58 -32.24 -58.22 -14.77
C CYS A 58 -31.47 -58.64 -16.03
N ASN A 59 -30.77 -59.76 -15.92
CA ASN A 59 -29.85 -60.29 -16.93
C ASN A 59 -30.62 -60.90 -18.12
N LYS A 60 -31.38 -60.08 -18.86
CA LYS A 60 -32.06 -60.45 -20.10
C LYS A 60 -31.29 -59.92 -21.32
N ASP A 61 -29.96 -60.02 -21.31
CA ASP A 61 -29.15 -59.76 -22.49
C ASP A 61 -29.13 -61.02 -23.37
N THR A 62 -29.98 -61.04 -24.39
CA THR A 62 -29.91 -61.98 -25.52
C THR A 62 -28.80 -61.52 -26.47
N THR A 63 -27.54 -61.70 -26.08
CA THR A 63 -26.39 -61.53 -26.99
C THR A 63 -25.96 -62.92 -27.49
N PRO A 64 -25.97 -63.20 -28.81
CA PRO A 64 -25.61 -64.53 -29.32
C PRO A 64 -24.11 -64.78 -29.14
N VAL A 65 -23.76 -65.86 -28.44
CA VAL A 65 -22.37 -66.34 -28.32
C VAL A 65 -22.04 -67.14 -29.58
N LYS A 66 -21.11 -66.66 -30.41
CA LYS A 66 -20.48 -67.46 -31.47
C LYS A 66 -19.47 -68.43 -30.83
N PRO A 67 -19.46 -69.73 -31.17
CA PRO A 67 -18.47 -70.66 -30.66
C PRO A 67 -17.10 -70.36 -31.30
N ALA A 68 -16.09 -70.10 -30.46
CA ALA A 68 -14.72 -69.90 -30.89
C ALA A 68 -14.04 -71.25 -31.14
N THR A 69 -13.75 -71.55 -32.40
CA THR A 69 -12.80 -72.58 -32.81
C THR A 69 -11.40 -72.13 -32.40
N ILE A 70 -10.73 -72.87 -31.52
CA ILE A 70 -9.33 -72.63 -31.17
C ILE A 70 -8.46 -73.16 -32.31
N THR A 71 -8.17 -72.30 -33.28
CA THR A 71 -7.03 -72.47 -34.17
C THR A 71 -5.78 -72.01 -33.43
N VAL A 72 -4.76 -72.87 -33.38
CA VAL A 72 -3.43 -72.54 -32.85
C VAL A 72 -2.92 -71.32 -33.62
N ALA A 73 -2.89 -70.16 -32.95
CA ALA A 73 -2.46 -68.90 -33.54
C ALA A 73 -1.00 -69.02 -33.99
N ASN A 74 -0.69 -68.42 -35.15
CA ASN A 74 0.67 -68.31 -35.66
C ASN A 74 1.59 -67.72 -34.58
N SER A 75 2.73 -68.37 -34.33
CA SER A 75 3.74 -67.93 -33.36
C SER A 75 4.22 -66.49 -33.58
N SER A 76 4.04 -65.92 -34.78
CA SER A 76 4.42 -64.54 -35.10
C SER A 76 3.46 -63.48 -34.54
N GLU A 77 2.15 -63.75 -34.49
CA GLU A 77 1.15 -62.78 -34.00
C GLU A 77 1.19 -62.63 -32.48
N VAL A 78 1.45 -63.74 -31.77
CA VAL A 78 1.66 -63.75 -30.32
C VAL A 78 2.96 -63.02 -29.94
N SER A 79 4.01 -63.15 -30.75
CA SER A 79 5.27 -62.41 -30.57
C SER A 79 5.09 -60.91 -30.80
N ASN A 80 4.38 -60.50 -31.85
CA ASN A 80 4.13 -59.08 -32.14
C ASN A 80 3.29 -58.40 -31.04
N LEU A 81 2.25 -59.07 -30.53
CA LEU A 81 1.47 -58.55 -29.40
C LEU A 81 2.31 -58.43 -28.12
N GLY A 82 3.24 -59.35 -27.90
CA GLY A 82 4.20 -59.30 -26.79
C GLY A 82 5.14 -58.09 -26.85
N GLU A 83 5.58 -57.72 -28.06
CA GLU A 83 6.39 -56.52 -28.30
C GLU A 83 5.58 -55.23 -28.09
N GLU A 84 4.35 -55.15 -28.61
CA GLU A 84 3.45 -54.01 -28.37
C GLU A 84 3.12 -53.83 -26.89
N LEU A 85 2.86 -54.92 -26.15
CA LEU A 85 2.66 -54.91 -24.69
C LEU A 85 3.89 -54.42 -23.93
N ARG A 86 5.10 -54.71 -24.44
CA ARG A 86 6.35 -54.21 -23.85
C ARG A 86 6.51 -52.71 -24.11
N CYS A 87 6.32 -52.26 -25.34
CA CYS A 87 6.36 -50.84 -25.70
C CYS A 87 5.32 -50.04 -24.90
N PHE A 88 4.08 -50.53 -24.80
CA PHE A 88 3.04 -49.89 -24.00
C PHE A 88 3.39 -49.83 -22.50
N ARG A 89 4.02 -50.88 -21.96
CA ARG A 89 4.52 -50.87 -20.58
C ARG A 89 5.59 -49.79 -20.39
N GLU A 90 6.52 -49.68 -21.33
CA GLU A 90 7.59 -48.68 -21.31
C GLU A 90 7.01 -47.25 -21.41
N GLU A 91 6.06 -47.00 -22.29
CA GLU A 91 5.34 -45.71 -22.39
C GLU A 91 4.59 -45.36 -21.11
N MET A 92 3.92 -46.34 -20.49
CA MET A 92 3.24 -46.15 -19.20
C MET A 92 4.23 -45.88 -18.06
N GLN A 93 5.43 -46.46 -18.11
CA GLN A 93 6.48 -46.16 -17.14
C GLN A 93 7.02 -44.74 -17.34
N GLN A 94 7.32 -44.36 -18.58
CA GLN A 94 7.79 -43.02 -18.93
C GLN A 94 6.76 -41.94 -18.55
N THR A 95 5.49 -42.17 -18.86
CA THR A 95 4.39 -41.28 -18.49
C THR A 95 4.30 -41.11 -16.97
N ARG A 96 4.50 -42.18 -16.19
CA ARG A 96 4.52 -42.09 -14.72
C ARG A 96 5.71 -41.28 -14.20
N GLU A 97 6.86 -41.40 -14.85
CA GLU A 97 8.05 -40.61 -14.51
C GLU A 97 7.82 -39.12 -14.82
N GLU A 98 7.22 -38.79 -15.96
CA GLU A 98 6.84 -37.41 -16.31
C GLU A 98 5.80 -36.85 -15.33
N PHE A 99 4.78 -37.62 -14.95
CA PHE A 99 3.81 -37.19 -13.93
C PHE A 99 4.46 -36.96 -12.57
N ARG A 100 5.52 -37.70 -12.24
CA ARG A 100 6.28 -37.50 -11.00
C ARG A 100 7.08 -36.20 -11.07
N ALA A 101 7.81 -35.96 -12.17
CA ALA A 101 8.54 -34.73 -12.39
C ALA A 101 7.61 -33.51 -12.37
N PHE A 102 6.45 -33.58 -13.04
CA PHE A 102 5.45 -32.52 -13.02
C PHE A 102 4.92 -32.23 -11.61
N ARG A 103 4.71 -33.27 -10.79
CA ARG A 103 4.29 -33.08 -9.40
C ARG A 103 5.38 -32.37 -8.57
N GLU A 104 6.64 -32.68 -8.82
CA GLU A 104 7.78 -32.01 -8.19
C GLU A 104 7.84 -30.53 -8.60
N GLU A 105 7.72 -30.21 -9.89
CA GLU A 105 7.66 -28.83 -10.39
C GLU A 105 6.48 -28.04 -9.80
N LEU A 106 5.29 -28.65 -9.70
CA LEU A 106 4.13 -28.02 -9.05
C LEU A 106 4.38 -27.73 -7.56
N GLN A 107 5.10 -28.61 -6.88
CA GLN A 107 5.49 -28.40 -5.49
C GLN A 107 6.46 -27.23 -5.37
N ASP A 108 7.42 -27.12 -6.28
CA ASP A 108 8.37 -26.01 -6.32
C ASP A 108 7.69 -24.67 -6.64
N ILE A 109 6.78 -24.65 -7.61
CA ILE A 109 5.96 -23.45 -7.91
C ILE A 109 5.18 -23.04 -6.67
N ARG A 110 4.54 -23.98 -5.96
CA ARG A 110 3.81 -23.69 -4.73
C ARG A 110 4.72 -23.07 -3.66
N ASN A 111 5.93 -23.59 -3.51
CA ASN A 111 6.92 -23.04 -2.58
C ASN A 111 7.36 -21.63 -2.98
N LEU A 112 7.53 -21.37 -4.28
CA LEU A 112 7.88 -20.05 -4.79
C LEU A 112 6.75 -19.03 -4.57
N VAL A 113 5.50 -19.41 -4.84
CA VAL A 113 4.33 -18.57 -4.58
C VAL A 113 4.24 -18.21 -3.10
N SER A 114 4.38 -19.19 -2.20
CA SER A 114 4.37 -18.92 -0.76
C SER A 114 5.51 -17.98 -0.31
N LYS A 115 6.70 -18.10 -0.92
CA LYS A 115 7.80 -17.16 -0.66
C LYS A 115 7.50 -15.75 -1.21
N CYS A 116 6.83 -15.65 -2.35
CA CYS A 116 6.40 -14.37 -2.91
C CYS A 116 5.36 -13.70 -2.02
N ASP A 117 4.35 -14.45 -1.54
CA ASP A 117 3.34 -13.94 -0.60
C ASP A 117 4.00 -13.37 0.66
N ALA A 118 4.92 -14.13 1.27
CA ALA A 118 5.65 -13.66 2.45
C ALA A 118 6.53 -12.41 2.18
N ARG A 119 6.99 -12.21 0.94
CA ARG A 119 7.71 -10.99 0.55
C ARG A 119 6.75 -9.83 0.32
N LEU A 120 5.58 -10.09 -0.26
CA LEU A 120 4.53 -9.09 -0.45
C LEU A 120 4.02 -8.59 0.91
N ASP A 121 3.75 -9.49 1.87
CA ASP A 121 3.37 -9.12 3.23
C ASP A 121 4.42 -8.21 3.88
N LYS A 122 5.70 -8.52 3.71
CA LYS A 122 6.79 -7.66 4.26
C LYS A 122 6.83 -6.30 3.58
N LEU A 123 6.63 -6.25 2.27
CA LEU A 123 6.58 -4.99 1.52
C LEU A 123 5.38 -4.15 1.96
N GLU A 124 4.21 -4.76 2.10
CA GLU A 124 2.98 -4.10 2.57
C GLU A 124 3.18 -3.51 3.97
N ASN A 125 3.73 -4.29 4.90
CA ASN A 125 4.06 -3.80 6.25
C ASN A 125 5.09 -2.65 6.24
N THR A 126 6.09 -2.72 5.36
CA THR A 126 7.11 -1.67 5.23
C THR A 126 6.49 -0.38 4.67
N VAL A 127 5.65 -0.51 3.65
CA VAL A 127 4.91 0.63 3.06
C VAL A 127 3.99 1.25 4.11
N GLN A 128 3.25 0.45 4.87
CA GLN A 128 2.39 0.92 5.95
C GLN A 128 3.20 1.71 7.00
N THR A 129 4.35 1.18 7.43
CA THR A 129 5.24 1.87 8.37
C THR A 129 5.75 3.21 7.81
N ILE A 130 6.10 3.25 6.52
CA ILE A 130 6.55 4.48 5.86
C ILE A 130 5.42 5.50 5.82
N LEU A 131 4.19 5.10 5.46
CA LEU A 131 3.03 5.99 5.42
C LEU A 131 2.71 6.54 6.81
N GLU A 132 2.69 5.70 7.84
CA GLU A 132 2.46 6.13 9.24
C GLU A 132 3.53 7.10 9.72
N SER A 133 4.80 6.81 9.41
CA SER A 133 5.91 7.74 9.73
C SER A 133 5.80 9.04 8.93
N GLN A 134 5.36 9.01 7.67
CA GLN A 134 5.11 10.23 6.89
C GLN A 134 3.92 11.03 7.42
N GLU A 135 2.90 10.41 7.99
CA GLU A 135 1.81 11.13 8.66
C GLU A 135 2.29 11.77 9.97
N GLN A 136 3.06 11.03 10.78
CA GLN A 136 3.61 11.51 12.05
C GLN A 136 4.64 12.63 11.87
N TYR A 137 5.50 12.52 10.85
CA TYR A 137 6.49 13.53 10.46
C TYR A 137 6.01 14.39 9.28
N GLY A 138 4.70 14.39 9.02
CA GLY A 138 4.11 15.08 7.89
C GLY A 138 4.56 16.53 7.84
N SER A 139 4.78 17.02 6.62
CA SER A 139 5.26 18.36 6.26
C SER A 139 4.68 19.51 7.14
N GLN A 140 3.48 19.33 7.69
CA GLN A 140 2.84 20.24 8.65
C GLN A 140 3.65 20.47 9.93
N GLY A 141 4.15 19.42 10.60
CA GLY A 141 4.88 19.56 11.87
C GLY A 141 6.20 20.32 11.70
N PHE A 142 6.98 19.90 10.69
CA PHE A 142 8.24 20.54 10.33
C PHE A 142 8.03 21.98 9.83
N LYS A 143 6.95 22.24 9.08
CA LYS A 143 6.59 23.58 8.62
C LYS A 143 6.19 24.49 9.76
N ILE A 144 5.45 24.01 10.77
CA ILE A 144 5.09 24.80 11.96
C ILE A 144 6.35 25.16 12.74
N GLU A 145 7.28 24.23 12.91
CA GLU A 145 8.54 24.49 13.62
C GLU A 145 9.43 25.48 12.86
N ILE A 146 9.55 25.34 11.53
CA ILE A 146 10.23 26.32 10.67
C ILE A 146 9.61 27.71 10.82
N LEU A 147 8.27 27.83 10.73
CA LEU A 147 7.59 29.11 10.86
C LEU A 147 7.82 29.77 12.23
N LYS A 148 7.85 28.98 13.31
CA LYS A 148 8.18 29.48 14.66
C LYS A 148 9.62 29.96 14.74
N LEU A 149 10.55 29.21 14.14
CA LEU A 149 11.95 29.56 14.13
C LEU A 149 12.20 30.83 13.31
N GLU A 150 11.61 30.93 12.12
CA GLU A 150 11.64 32.13 11.27
C GLU A 150 11.06 33.35 11.99
N SER A 151 9.92 33.19 12.68
CA SER A 151 9.34 34.26 13.49
C SER A 151 10.28 34.73 14.60
N THR A 152 10.98 33.79 15.25
CA THR A 152 11.94 34.11 16.33
C THR A 152 13.15 34.84 15.76
N VAL A 153 13.67 34.40 14.60
CA VAL A 153 14.79 35.05 13.92
C VAL A 153 14.41 36.48 13.53
N ASN A 154 13.23 36.68 12.94
CA ASN A 154 12.76 38.02 12.56
C ASN A 154 12.62 38.95 13.78
N GLN A 155 12.12 38.42 14.90
CA GLN A 155 12.02 39.18 16.14
C GLN A 155 13.39 39.57 16.68
N LEU A 156 14.32 38.61 16.75
CA LEU A 156 15.68 38.89 17.21
C LEU A 156 16.42 39.88 16.30
N GLN A 157 16.18 39.82 15.00
CA GLN A 157 16.74 40.80 14.05
C GLN A 157 16.18 42.20 14.28
N ALA A 158 14.88 42.33 14.56
CA ALA A 158 14.28 43.61 14.90
C ALA A 158 14.87 44.15 16.21
N ASP A 159 14.94 43.32 17.25
CA ASP A 159 15.50 43.72 18.55
C ASP A 159 16.97 44.15 18.44
N LEU A 160 17.78 43.45 17.64
CA LEU A 160 19.17 43.85 17.37
C LEU A 160 19.25 45.20 16.67
N ASN A 161 18.42 45.40 15.64
CA ASN A 161 18.41 46.65 14.90
C ASN A 161 17.97 47.82 15.80
N ASP A 162 16.97 47.61 16.66
CA ASP A 162 16.51 48.62 17.62
C ASP A 162 17.61 48.98 18.61
N ARG A 163 18.34 47.97 19.14
CA ARG A 163 19.47 48.20 20.05
C ARG A 163 20.64 48.90 19.37
N ASP A 164 20.94 48.57 18.12
CA ASP A 164 22.00 49.23 17.36
C ASP A 164 21.64 50.71 17.09
N GLN A 165 20.38 51.00 16.78
CA GLN A 165 19.90 52.38 16.65
C GLN A 165 19.95 53.15 17.99
N GLU A 166 19.60 52.49 19.09
CA GLU A 166 19.69 53.08 20.44
C GLU A 166 21.14 53.42 20.80
N LEU A 167 22.11 52.58 20.43
CA LEU A 167 23.53 52.86 20.64
C LEU A 167 24.02 54.07 19.85
N LEU A 168 23.50 54.28 18.64
CA LEU A 168 23.84 55.42 17.77
C LEU A 168 23.09 56.71 18.15
N ALA A 169 22.13 56.67 19.07
CA ALA A 169 21.29 57.84 19.39
C ALA A 169 22.09 59.04 19.92
N ASN A 170 23.24 58.76 20.56
CA ASN A 170 24.15 59.77 21.11
C ASN A 170 25.35 60.06 20.21
N ASP A 171 25.43 59.41 19.05
CA ASP A 171 26.49 59.60 18.08
C ASP A 171 26.11 60.75 17.15
N VAL A 172 27.00 61.72 17.01
CA VAL A 172 26.80 62.86 16.11
C VAL A 172 27.95 62.98 15.15
N GLU A 173 27.56 63.16 13.88
CA GLU A 173 28.44 63.30 12.76
C GLU A 173 28.52 64.76 12.34
N LEU A 174 29.74 65.30 12.29
CA LEU A 174 30.04 66.61 11.73
C LEU A 174 30.81 66.43 10.42
N SER A 175 30.12 66.64 9.31
CA SER A 175 30.71 66.57 7.96
C SER A 175 30.99 67.97 7.41
N GLY A 176 31.91 68.08 6.45
CA GLY A 176 32.18 69.34 5.73
C GLY A 176 33.14 70.31 6.43
N ILE A 177 33.85 69.85 7.45
CA ILE A 177 34.94 70.60 8.09
C ILE A 177 36.21 70.37 7.25
N LEU A 178 36.96 71.42 6.90
CA LEU A 178 38.23 71.29 6.19
C LEU A 178 39.28 70.58 7.07
N GLU A 179 40.18 69.82 6.44
CA GLU A 179 41.25 69.08 7.13
C GLU A 179 42.52 69.92 7.18
N GLU A 180 42.99 70.21 8.39
CA GLU A 180 44.29 70.84 8.61
C GLU A 180 45.25 69.90 9.37
N SER A 181 46.55 70.04 9.12
CA SER A 181 47.57 69.22 9.80
C SER A 181 47.68 69.60 11.27
N GLU A 182 47.75 68.58 12.15
CA GLU A 182 47.86 68.73 13.62
C GLU A 182 46.64 69.36 14.33
N GLU A 183 45.44 69.20 13.78
CA GLU A 183 44.21 69.64 14.44
C GLU A 183 43.78 68.72 15.59
N ASN A 184 43.17 69.30 16.63
CA ASN A 184 42.54 68.55 17.70
C ASN A 184 41.01 68.48 17.43
N PRO A 185 40.45 67.28 17.15
CA PRO A 185 39.06 67.13 16.77
C PRO A 185 38.10 67.49 17.92
N THR A 186 38.48 67.27 19.18
CA THR A 186 37.70 67.70 20.36
C THR A 186 37.52 69.22 20.40
N HIS A 187 38.58 69.97 20.12
CA HIS A 187 38.52 71.43 20.10
C HIS A 187 37.66 71.97 18.95
N LEU A 188 37.70 71.31 17.78
CA LEU A 188 36.85 71.65 16.64
C LEU A 188 35.37 71.47 16.97
N VAL A 189 35.01 70.35 17.59
CA VAL A 189 33.64 70.05 18.02
C VAL A 189 33.14 71.10 18.99
N LEU A 190 33.91 71.40 20.05
CA LEU A 190 33.54 72.43 21.04
C LEU A 190 33.37 73.82 20.39
N SER A 191 34.22 74.15 19.42
CA SER A 191 34.13 75.40 18.66
C SER A 191 32.86 75.45 17.83
N VAL A 192 32.52 74.39 17.09
CA VAL A 192 31.29 74.29 16.28
C VAL A 192 30.06 74.39 17.15
N VAL A 193 30.01 73.63 18.24
CA VAL A 193 28.89 73.60 19.19
C VAL A 193 28.66 74.96 19.84
N THR A 194 29.73 75.65 20.24
CA THR A 194 29.66 77.03 20.76
C THR A 194 29.12 78.01 19.72
N LYS A 195 29.50 77.85 18.44
CA LYS A 195 29.00 78.69 17.34
C LYS A 195 27.53 78.43 17.01
N LEU A 196 27.04 77.22 17.26
CA LEU A 196 25.63 76.85 17.15
C LEU A 196 24.79 77.31 18.36
N GLY A 197 25.42 77.91 19.38
CA GLY A 197 24.74 78.43 20.57
C GLY A 197 24.44 77.38 21.63
N VAL A 198 25.08 76.20 21.53
CA VAL A 198 24.95 75.12 22.51
C VAL A 198 26.18 75.10 23.40
N HIS A 199 25.97 74.97 24.72
CA HIS A 199 27.04 74.90 25.71
C HIS A 199 27.36 73.45 26.05
N LEU A 200 28.49 72.98 25.52
CA LEU A 200 29.05 71.65 25.78
C LEU A 200 30.43 71.79 26.42
N GLU A 201 30.71 71.01 27.45
CA GLU A 201 32.01 70.91 28.09
C GLU A 201 32.78 69.67 27.59
N GLU A 202 34.12 69.71 27.64
CA GLU A 202 34.97 68.59 27.17
C GLU A 202 34.69 67.28 27.93
N LYS A 203 34.29 67.34 29.20
CA LYS A 203 33.92 66.17 30.02
C LYS A 203 32.64 65.46 29.57
N GLU A 204 31.84 66.12 28.75
CA GLU A 204 30.57 65.58 28.23
C GLU A 204 30.78 64.81 26.93
N LEU A 205 31.95 64.94 26.31
CA LEU A 205 32.41 64.17 25.17
C LEU A 205 33.02 62.85 25.67
N VAL A 206 32.41 61.74 25.27
CA VAL A 206 32.89 60.38 25.56
C VAL A 206 34.01 60.01 24.60
N HIS A 207 33.80 60.27 23.32
CA HIS A 207 34.75 59.96 22.28
C HIS A 207 34.63 60.96 21.13
N CYS A 208 35.75 61.31 20.53
CA CYS A 208 35.80 62.17 19.36
C CYS A 208 36.91 61.65 18.44
N MET A 209 36.55 61.34 17.20
CA MET A 209 37.49 60.88 16.19
C MET A 209 37.19 61.53 14.85
N ARG A 210 38.25 61.70 14.05
CA ARG A 210 38.13 62.15 12.68
C ARG A 210 38.45 60.99 11.73
N PHE A 211 37.59 60.79 10.73
CA PHE A 211 37.75 59.76 9.72
C PHE A 211 37.24 60.28 8.36
N ASP A 212 38.10 60.30 7.35
CA ASP A 212 37.77 60.62 5.95
C ASP A 212 36.92 61.89 5.76
N GLY A 213 37.34 63.03 6.33
CA GLY A 213 36.62 64.30 6.22
C GLY A 213 35.45 64.50 7.19
N ILE A 214 35.18 63.50 8.04
CA ILE A 214 34.05 63.49 8.98
C ILE A 214 34.58 63.43 10.42
N ILE A 215 34.01 64.22 11.32
CA ILE A 215 34.25 64.10 12.76
C ILE A 215 33.04 63.41 13.40
N THR A 216 33.27 62.28 14.06
CA THR A 216 32.26 61.55 14.82
C THR A 216 32.49 61.75 16.31
N THR A 217 31.43 62.07 17.02
CA THR A 217 31.47 62.34 18.46
C THR A 217 30.36 61.61 19.19
N ILE A 218 30.68 61.10 20.37
CA ILE A 218 29.70 60.48 21.28
C ILE A 218 29.64 61.34 22.53
N TRP A 219 28.44 61.68 23.00
CA TRP A 219 28.26 62.45 24.25
C TRP A 219 27.34 61.75 25.25
N TYR A 220 27.51 62.11 26.52
CA TYR A 220 26.59 61.69 27.58
C TYR A 220 25.27 62.44 27.48
N GLU A 221 24.16 61.71 27.55
CA GLU A 221 22.85 62.30 27.75
C GLU A 221 22.82 62.94 29.15
N ARG A 222 22.58 64.25 29.23
CA ARG A 222 22.31 64.90 30.53
C ARG A 222 20.95 64.39 30.99
N GLU A 223 20.92 63.56 32.02
CA GLU A 223 19.68 63.25 32.75
C GLU A 223 19.05 64.58 33.18
N THR A 224 17.99 64.98 32.48
CA THR A 224 17.21 66.16 32.84
C THR A 224 16.40 65.79 34.08
N SER A 225 16.84 66.29 35.24
CA SER A 225 16.10 66.24 36.50
C SER A 225 14.93 67.21 36.50
#